data_AF-A0A7S2I8E3-F1
#
_entry.id   AF-A0A7S2I8E3-F1
#
_cell.length_a   1.000
_cell.length_b   1.000
_cell.length_c   1.000
_cell.angle_alpha   90.00
_cell.angle_beta   90.00
_cell.angle_gamma   90.00
#
_symmetry.space_group_name_H-M   'P 1'
#
loop_
_entity.id
_entity.type
_entity.pdbx_description
1 polymer ?
#
loop_
_entity_poly.entity_id
_entity_poly.type
_entity_poly.pdbx_seq_one_letter_code
_entity_poly.pdbx_strand_id
1 'polypeptide(L)'
;PCSVETYVVDTNFLQGEFSGTITWGPNMINGFVDEDAIDGYKVRVVNDCGLPLSVPGGPDYKYVPKIPGLPQGCCSKQAYSTSWSLTLPQGYGYFMVVPYSTLWGELDAGVVVPIIDDSGSSGVRVSVSAACRVAAFPVVALSAWLALSTPSWIAAG
;
A
#
# COMPACT_ATOMS: atom_id res chain seq x y z
N PRO A 1 -19.15 10.52 12.56
CA PRO A 1 -18.06 9.68 12.04
C PRO A 1 -17.02 10.53 11.32
N CYS A 2 -15.77 10.41 11.70
CA CYS A 2 -14.70 11.11 11.01
C CYS A 2 -14.00 10.20 10.01
N SER A 3 -13.49 10.80 8.94
CA SER A 3 -12.79 10.12 7.87
C SER A 3 -11.45 10.80 7.66
N VAL A 4 -10.41 10.00 7.51
CA VAL A 4 -9.12 10.45 7.01
C VAL A 4 -9.34 10.89 5.56
N GLU A 5 -8.88 12.10 5.22
CA GLU A 5 -8.77 12.50 3.82
C GLU A 5 -7.30 12.46 3.43
N THR A 6 -7.04 12.01 2.21
CA THR A 6 -5.69 12.02 1.66
C THR A 6 -5.73 12.73 0.33
N TYR A 7 -4.82 13.67 0.13
CA TYR A 7 -4.67 14.33 -1.16
C TYR A 7 -3.20 14.53 -1.49
N VAL A 8 -2.93 14.48 -2.79
CA VAL A 8 -1.61 14.69 -3.39
C VAL A 8 -1.74 15.86 -4.35
N VAL A 9 -0.82 16.80 -4.25
CA VAL A 9 -0.69 17.92 -5.19
C VAL A 9 0.68 17.82 -5.82
N ASP A 10 0.74 17.44 -7.10
CA ASP A 10 1.94 17.58 -7.91
C ASP A 10 2.05 19.01 -8.44
N THR A 11 3.27 19.52 -8.51
CA THR A 11 3.60 20.84 -9.07
C THR A 11 4.59 20.74 -10.22
N ASN A 12 5.06 19.53 -10.54
CA ASN A 12 5.93 19.26 -11.67
C ASN A 12 5.14 18.67 -12.83
N PHE A 13 5.17 19.34 -13.98
CA PHE A 13 4.48 18.92 -15.20
C PHE A 13 5.29 17.96 -16.08
N LEU A 14 6.49 17.58 -15.63
CA LEU A 14 7.35 16.65 -16.35
C LEU A 14 6.96 15.22 -16.03
N GLN A 15 6.58 14.47 -17.06
CA GLN A 15 6.24 13.06 -16.91
C GLN A 15 7.38 12.27 -16.25
N GLY A 16 7.02 11.47 -15.25
CA GLY A 16 7.94 10.65 -14.47
C GLY A 16 8.66 11.41 -13.37
N GLU A 17 8.36 12.69 -13.15
CA GLU A 17 8.92 13.49 -12.07
C GLU A 17 7.80 13.98 -11.17
N PHE A 18 7.90 13.69 -9.88
CA PHE A 18 6.98 14.22 -8.88
C PHE A 18 7.66 15.33 -8.11
N SER A 19 7.00 16.49 -7.97
CA SER A 19 7.40 17.48 -6.98
C SER A 19 6.15 18.05 -6.36
N GLY A 20 5.83 17.62 -5.16
CA GLY A 20 4.51 17.89 -4.63
C GLY A 20 4.39 17.77 -3.13
N THR A 21 3.16 17.96 -2.65
CA THR A 21 2.81 17.79 -1.25
C THR A 21 1.79 16.67 -1.11
N ILE A 22 2.09 15.76 -0.19
CA ILE A 22 1.28 14.60 0.18
C ILE A 22 0.73 14.88 1.57
N THR A 23 -0.57 14.68 1.76
CA THR A 23 -1.23 14.96 3.04
C THR A 23 -2.18 13.84 3.42
N TRP A 24 -2.30 13.62 4.73
CA TRP A 24 -3.16 12.60 5.30
C TRP A 24 -3.62 13.00 6.70
N GLY A 25 -4.74 12.43 7.13
CA GLY A 25 -5.18 12.46 8.52
C GLY A 25 -4.48 11.41 9.39
N PRO A 26 -4.71 11.43 10.71
CA PRO A 26 -4.10 10.50 11.64
C PRO A 26 -4.61 9.06 11.47
N ASN A 27 -3.89 8.11 12.05
CA ASN A 27 -4.29 6.72 12.20
C ASN A 27 -5.56 6.63 13.05
N MET A 28 -6.47 5.79 12.59
CA MET A 28 -7.77 5.61 13.24
C MET A 28 -8.08 4.14 13.43
N ILE A 29 -8.43 3.77 14.65
CA ILE A 29 -8.87 2.42 15.02
C ILE A 29 -10.30 2.54 15.56
N ASN A 30 -11.24 1.83 14.94
CA ASN A 30 -12.66 1.84 15.31
C ASN A 30 -13.29 3.26 15.38
N GLY A 31 -12.83 4.18 14.53
CA GLY A 31 -13.35 5.55 14.50
C GLY A 31 -12.75 6.51 15.54
N PHE A 32 -11.77 6.04 16.33
CA PHE A 32 -11.02 6.86 17.28
C PHE A 32 -9.59 7.07 16.78
N VAL A 33 -9.08 8.29 16.96
CA VAL A 33 -7.67 8.61 16.68
C VAL A 33 -6.83 8.02 17.80
N ASP A 34 -5.97 7.07 17.46
CA ASP A 34 -5.00 6.44 18.37
C ASP A 34 -3.62 6.42 17.70
N GLU A 35 -2.75 7.31 18.19
CA GLU A 35 -1.36 7.50 17.74
C GLU A 35 -0.36 7.03 18.80
N ASP A 36 -0.81 6.44 19.91
CA ASP A 36 0.05 6.20 21.07
C ASP A 36 1.13 5.16 20.76
N ALA A 37 0.78 4.16 19.95
CA ALA A 37 1.64 3.05 19.57
C ALA A 37 2.60 3.35 18.40
N ILE A 38 2.51 4.53 17.76
CA ILE A 38 3.34 4.89 16.60
C ILE A 38 4.32 6.00 16.96
N ASP A 39 5.43 6.06 16.22
CA ASP A 39 6.43 7.14 16.30
C ASP A 39 6.28 8.14 15.15
N GLY A 40 5.65 7.71 14.06
CA GLY A 40 5.38 8.53 12.89
C GLY A 40 4.88 7.68 11.72
N TYR A 41 5.11 8.19 10.52
CA TYR A 41 4.69 7.59 9.26
C TYR A 41 5.87 7.46 8.31
N LYS A 42 5.82 6.44 7.46
CA LYS A 42 6.66 6.32 6.27
C LYS A 42 5.78 6.44 5.04
N VAL A 43 6.16 7.36 4.17
CA VAL A 43 5.54 7.54 2.85
C VAL A 43 6.43 6.85 1.82
N ARG A 44 5.87 5.93 1.04
CA ARG A 44 6.58 5.11 0.05
C ARG A 44 5.91 5.24 -1.30
N VAL A 45 6.68 5.06 -2.38
CA VAL A 45 6.11 4.83 -3.71
C VAL A 45 5.82 3.35 -3.87
N VAL A 46 4.61 3.01 -4.26
CA VAL A 46 4.18 1.62 -4.48
C VAL A 46 3.58 1.47 -5.87
N ASN A 47 3.60 0.23 -6.38
CA ASN A 47 2.88 -0.12 -7.60
C ASN A 47 1.38 -0.32 -7.34
N ASP A 48 0.64 -0.70 -8.39
CA ASP A 48 -0.80 -0.93 -8.32
C ASP A 48 -1.22 -2.08 -7.38
N CYS A 49 -0.27 -2.95 -7.01
CA CYS A 49 -0.49 -4.03 -6.05
C CYS A 49 -0.16 -3.61 -4.61
N GLY A 50 0.27 -2.37 -4.37
CA GLY A 50 0.74 -1.91 -3.06
C GLY A 50 2.15 -2.38 -2.69
N LEU A 51 2.91 -2.94 -3.64
CA LEU A 51 4.29 -3.35 -3.38
C LEU A 51 5.24 -2.15 -3.46
N PRO A 52 6.14 -1.96 -2.47
CA PRO A 52 7.09 -0.86 -2.47
C PRO A 52 8.07 -0.96 -3.65
N LEU A 53 8.35 0.19 -4.26
CA LEU A 53 9.30 0.36 -5.34
C LEU A 53 10.52 1.14 -4.85
N SER A 54 11.70 0.84 -5.40
CA SER A 54 12.90 1.63 -5.12
C SER A 54 12.93 2.91 -5.93
N VAL A 55 13.21 4.04 -5.28
CA VAL A 55 13.17 5.37 -5.90
C VAL A 55 14.53 5.67 -6.57
N PRO A 56 14.58 5.93 -7.88
CA PRO A 56 15.82 6.24 -8.58
C PRO A 56 16.50 7.49 -8.00
N GLY A 57 17.76 7.37 -7.60
CA GLY A 57 18.57 8.51 -7.15
C GLY A 57 18.13 9.14 -5.82
N GLY A 58 17.21 8.50 -5.09
CA GLY A 58 16.65 9.05 -3.86
C GLY A 58 16.40 7.98 -2.78
N PRO A 59 15.84 8.38 -1.63
CA PRO A 59 15.43 7.43 -0.60
C PRO A 59 14.13 6.70 -1.01
N ASP A 60 14.01 5.42 -0.67
CA ASP A 60 12.80 4.62 -0.96
C ASP A 60 11.57 5.01 -0.12
N TYR A 61 11.78 5.84 0.90
CA TYR A 61 10.71 6.35 1.74
C TYR A 61 11.03 7.73 2.30
N LYS A 62 9.96 8.43 2.68
CA LYS A 62 10.04 9.65 3.47
C LYS A 62 9.44 9.44 4.85
N TYR A 63 10.25 9.67 5.90
CA TYR A 63 9.80 9.58 7.28
C TYR A 63 9.19 10.90 7.76
N VAL A 64 8.09 10.80 8.50
CA VAL A 64 7.32 11.94 9.01
C VAL A 64 6.99 11.66 10.48
N PRO A 65 7.59 12.38 11.44
CA PRO A 65 7.39 12.11 12.85
C PRO A 65 5.95 12.43 13.28
N LYS A 66 5.47 11.74 14.31
CA LYS A 66 4.18 12.07 14.93
C LYS A 66 4.16 13.49 15.47
N ILE A 67 2.99 14.13 15.42
CA ILE A 67 2.81 15.46 15.98
C ILE A 67 2.54 15.31 17.49
N PRO A 68 3.39 15.88 18.37
CA PRO A 68 3.18 15.79 19.81
C PRO A 68 1.92 16.55 20.21
N GLY A 69 1.09 15.93 21.04
CA GLY A 69 -0.13 16.56 21.56
C GLY A 69 -1.27 16.69 20.55
N LEU A 70 -1.27 15.88 19.47
CA LEU A 70 -2.44 15.77 18.60
C LEU A 70 -3.65 15.35 19.45
N PRO A 71 -4.76 16.11 19.47
CA PRO A 71 -5.86 15.81 20.37
C PRO A 71 -6.52 14.47 20.01
N GLN A 72 -6.50 13.53 20.94
CA GLN A 72 -7.20 12.25 20.78
C GLN A 72 -8.70 12.51 20.59
N GLY A 73 -9.29 11.90 19.56
CA GLY A 73 -10.72 12.05 19.23
C GLY A 73 -11.08 13.25 18.34
N CYS A 74 -10.17 14.20 18.08
CA CYS A 74 -10.39 15.25 17.08
C CYS A 74 -9.83 14.81 15.72
N CYS A 75 -10.72 14.58 14.77
CA CYS A 75 -10.31 14.12 13.46
C CYS A 75 -9.95 15.29 12.57
N SER A 76 -8.68 15.70 12.64
CA SER A 76 -8.12 16.58 11.64
C SER A 76 -7.91 15.77 10.36
N LYS A 77 -8.73 16.06 9.35
CA LYS A 77 -8.70 15.38 8.04
C LYS A 77 -7.33 15.41 7.38
N GLN A 78 -6.49 16.39 7.73
CA GLN A 78 -5.20 16.70 7.12
C GLN A 78 -4.18 17.05 8.22
N ALA A 79 -4.07 16.19 9.24
CA ALA A 79 -3.15 16.41 10.36
C ALA A 79 -1.68 16.41 9.92
N TYR A 80 -1.35 15.58 8.93
CA TYR A 80 0.01 15.33 8.47
C TYR A 80 0.20 15.78 7.02
N SER A 81 1.42 16.23 6.74
CA SER A 81 1.83 16.68 5.41
C SER A 81 3.32 16.46 5.21
N THR A 82 3.72 16.13 3.99
CA THR A 82 5.13 16.12 3.58
C THR A 82 5.28 16.53 2.12
N SER A 83 6.25 17.38 1.84
CA SER A 83 6.61 17.74 0.47
C SER A 83 7.72 16.84 -0.04
N TRP A 84 7.59 16.20 -1.19
CA TRP A 84 8.63 15.30 -1.72
C TRP A 84 8.87 15.63 -3.20
N SER A 85 10.14 15.69 -3.58
CA SER A 85 10.58 15.82 -4.97
C SER A 85 11.42 14.59 -5.32
N LEU A 86 11.03 13.84 -6.35
CA LEU A 86 11.67 12.60 -6.77
C LEU A 86 11.35 12.24 -8.22
N THR A 87 12.25 11.48 -8.85
CA THR A 87 11.96 10.76 -10.09
C THR A 87 11.15 9.51 -9.76
N LEU A 88 9.99 9.35 -10.39
CA LEU A 88 9.09 8.24 -10.14
C LEU A 88 9.66 6.93 -10.72
N PRO A 89 9.72 5.84 -9.93
CA PRO A 89 10.16 4.54 -10.44
C PRO A 89 9.22 3.97 -11.48
N GLN A 90 9.75 3.17 -12.41
CA GLN A 90 8.91 2.48 -13.39
C GLN A 90 7.85 1.61 -12.70
N GLY A 91 6.60 1.72 -13.15
CA GLY A 91 5.48 0.96 -12.59
C GLY A 91 4.90 1.54 -11.30
N TYR A 92 5.21 2.81 -10.97
CA TYR A 92 4.52 3.52 -9.90
C TYR A 92 3.01 3.58 -10.13
N GLY A 93 2.24 3.62 -9.04
CA GLY A 93 0.80 3.89 -9.11
C GLY A 93 0.32 4.77 -7.94
N TYR A 94 0.87 4.55 -6.74
CA TYR A 94 0.37 5.18 -5.52
C TYR A 94 1.50 5.62 -4.59
N PHE A 95 1.22 6.63 -3.76
CA PHE A 95 1.89 6.78 -2.48
C PHE A 95 1.19 5.92 -1.44
N MET A 96 1.96 5.16 -0.67
CA MET A 96 1.44 4.46 0.51
C MET A 96 1.98 5.14 1.76
N VAL A 97 1.09 5.52 2.65
CA VAL A 97 1.41 6.10 3.96
C VAL A 97 1.18 5.05 5.03
N VAL A 98 2.26 4.62 5.66
CA VAL A 98 2.27 3.49 6.59
C VAL A 98 2.65 3.97 7.99
N PRO A 99 1.88 3.62 9.03
CA PRO A 99 2.29 3.87 10.41
C PRO A 99 3.58 3.12 10.76
N TYR A 100 4.46 3.78 11.52
CA TYR A 100 5.76 3.26 11.90
C TYR A 100 6.03 3.44 13.38
N SER A 101 6.63 2.43 14.01
CA SER A 101 7.22 2.48 15.34
C SER A 101 8.62 1.89 15.33
N THR A 102 9.48 2.45 16.16
CA THR A 102 10.81 1.91 16.49
C THR A 102 10.74 0.55 17.19
N LEU A 103 9.60 0.21 17.82
CA LEU A 103 9.44 -1.04 18.57
C LEU A 103 9.09 -2.25 17.67
N TRP A 104 8.23 -2.05 16.67
CA TRP A 104 7.68 -3.13 15.84
C TRP A 104 7.87 -2.91 14.33
N GLY A 105 8.47 -1.79 13.91
CA GLY A 105 8.71 -1.49 12.51
C GLY A 105 7.53 -0.77 11.85
N GLU A 106 7.28 -1.08 10.58
CA GLU A 106 6.15 -0.54 9.82
C GLU A 106 5.04 -1.59 9.71
N LEU A 107 3.79 -1.15 9.54
CA LEU A 107 2.69 -2.06 9.26
C LEU A 107 2.76 -2.55 7.80
N ASP A 108 2.25 -3.75 7.53
CA ASP A 108 2.23 -4.29 6.17
C ASP A 108 1.28 -3.56 5.21
N ALA A 109 0.40 -2.71 5.76
CA ALA A 109 -0.59 -1.95 5.00
C ALA A 109 -0.75 -0.54 5.56
N GLY A 110 -1.11 0.38 4.67
CA GLY A 110 -1.37 1.77 4.99
C GLY A 110 -2.42 2.37 4.06
N VAL A 111 -2.64 3.67 4.18
CA VAL A 111 -3.51 4.38 3.25
C VAL A 111 -2.78 4.60 1.93
N VAL A 112 -3.45 4.31 0.81
CA VAL A 112 -2.91 4.51 -0.53
C VAL A 112 -3.54 5.73 -1.19
N VAL A 113 -2.73 6.53 -1.84
CA VAL A 113 -3.13 7.76 -2.51
C VAL A 113 -2.62 7.72 -3.94
N PRO A 114 -3.48 7.83 -4.97
CA PRO A 114 -3.04 7.73 -6.36
C PRO A 114 -2.09 8.87 -6.71
N ILE A 115 -1.03 8.55 -7.45
CA ILE A 115 -0.13 9.53 -8.03
C ILE A 115 -0.74 9.97 -9.35
N ILE A 116 -1.04 11.26 -9.45
CA ILE A 116 -1.51 11.87 -10.70
C ILE A 116 -0.34 12.69 -11.23
N ASP A 117 0.46 12.07 -12.09
CA ASP A 117 1.54 12.69 -12.84
C ASP A 117 0.94 13.36 -14.07
N ASP A 118 0.87 14.69 -14.07
CA ASP A 118 0.32 15.44 -15.18
C ASP A 118 1.37 15.61 -16.27
N SER A 119 1.29 14.77 -17.29
CA SER A 119 2.20 14.77 -18.43
C SER A 119 2.01 15.98 -19.36
N GLY A 120 2.13 17.22 -18.86
CA GLY A 120 2.17 18.48 -19.61
C GLY A 120 1.03 18.72 -20.63
N SER A 121 0.00 17.88 -20.63
CA SER A 121 -1.09 17.89 -21.59
C SER A 121 -2.39 17.80 -20.81
N SER A 122 -3.09 18.93 -20.75
CA SER A 122 -4.50 18.98 -20.36
C SER A 122 -5.30 18.03 -21.25
N GLY A 123 -5.51 16.78 -20.83
CA GLY A 123 -6.28 15.84 -21.64
C GLY A 123 -6.22 14.38 -21.22
N VAL A 124 -7.35 13.93 -20.68
CA VAL A 124 -7.81 12.53 -20.57
C VAL A 124 -7.25 11.73 -19.38
N ARG A 125 -8.09 11.68 -18.33
CA ARG A 125 -8.03 10.62 -17.31
C ARG A 125 -8.37 9.29 -17.97
N VAL A 126 -7.40 8.42 -18.17
CA VAL A 126 -7.67 7.01 -18.50
C VAL A 126 -7.65 6.23 -17.18
N SER A 127 -8.82 5.75 -16.77
CA SER A 127 -8.92 4.76 -15.70
C SER A 127 -8.50 3.42 -16.28
N VAL A 128 -7.30 2.94 -15.92
CA VAL A 128 -6.90 1.57 -16.20
C VAL A 128 -7.12 0.77 -14.92
N SER A 129 -8.21 0.00 -14.90
CA SER A 129 -8.43 -1.00 -13.86
C SER A 129 -7.58 -2.21 -14.20
N ALA A 130 -6.34 -2.25 -13.69
CA ALA A 130 -5.57 -3.48 -13.63
C ALA A 130 -6.02 -4.25 -12.40
N ALA A 131 -6.98 -5.16 -12.59
CA ALA A 131 -7.31 -6.13 -11.56
C ALA A 131 -6.04 -6.91 -11.18
N CYS A 132 -5.58 -6.74 -9.94
CA CYS A 132 -4.59 -7.62 -9.34
C CYS A 132 -5.17 -9.05 -9.38
N ARG A 133 -4.76 -9.83 -10.38
CA ARG A 133 -5.07 -11.24 -10.45
C ARG A 133 -4.22 -11.93 -9.39
N VAL A 134 -4.78 -12.07 -8.20
CA VAL A 134 -4.31 -13.04 -7.22
C VAL A 134 -4.25 -14.38 -7.96
N ALA A 135 -3.04 -14.91 -8.16
CA ALA A 135 -2.86 -16.22 -8.73
C ALA A 135 -3.59 -17.22 -7.83
N ALA A 136 -4.71 -17.77 -8.32
CA ALA A 136 -5.40 -18.85 -7.67
C ALA A 136 -4.42 -20.04 -7.63
N PHE A 137 -3.93 -20.37 -6.44
CA PHE A 137 -3.17 -21.60 -6.24
C PHE A 137 -4.07 -22.79 -6.64
N PRO A 138 -3.64 -23.67 -7.55
CA PRO A 138 -4.41 -24.85 -7.88
C PRO A 138 -4.48 -25.75 -6.64
N VAL A 139 -5.70 -26.01 -6.16
CA VAL A 139 -5.96 -27.05 -5.18
C VAL A 139 -5.55 -28.37 -5.82
N VAL A 140 -4.42 -28.92 -5.41
CA VAL A 140 -4.01 -30.27 -5.80
C VAL A 140 -4.99 -31.24 -5.14
N ALA A 141 -5.98 -31.70 -5.89
CA ALA A 141 -6.88 -32.75 -5.49
C ALA A 141 -6.09 -34.07 -5.38
N LEU A 142 -5.77 -34.48 -4.16
CA LEU A 142 -5.29 -35.82 -3.86
C LEU A 142 -6.44 -36.81 -4.09
N SER A 143 -6.48 -37.44 -5.27
CA SER A 143 -7.34 -38.60 -5.53
C SER A 143 -6.68 -39.86 -4.97
N ALA A 144 -7.13 -40.26 -3.78
CA ALA A 144 -6.78 -41.53 -3.16
C ALA A 144 -7.46 -42.68 -3.92
N TRP A 145 -6.68 -43.43 -4.70
CA TRP A 145 -7.10 -44.72 -5.24
C TRP A 145 -6.88 -45.82 -4.19
N LEU A 146 -7.94 -46.24 -3.52
CA LEU A 146 -7.97 -47.49 -2.76
C LEU A 146 -8.27 -48.64 -3.73
N ALA A 147 -7.22 -49.29 -4.22
CA ALA A 147 -7.34 -50.56 -4.93
C ALA A 147 -7.54 -51.69 -3.91
N LEU A 148 -8.76 -52.26 -3.88
CA LEU A 148 -9.04 -53.53 -3.21
C LEU A 148 -8.33 -54.65 -3.98
N SER A 149 -7.35 -55.31 -3.35
CA SER A 149 -6.82 -56.59 -3.80
C SER A 149 -7.56 -57.73 -3.08
N THR A 150 -8.31 -58.53 -3.84
CA THR A 150 -8.80 -59.84 -3.40
C THR A 150 -7.77 -60.91 -3.78
N PRO A 151 -7.32 -61.77 -2.85
CA PRO A 151 -6.49 -62.91 -3.22
C PRO A 151 -7.37 -64.11 -3.60
N SER A 152 -7.21 -64.59 -4.83
CA SER A 152 -7.72 -65.89 -5.29
C SER A 152 -6.65 -66.94 -5.05
N TRP A 153 -6.82 -67.83 -4.06
CA TRP A 153 -5.97 -69.01 -3.92
C TRP A 153 -6.60 -70.17 -4.70
N ILE A 154 -5.86 -70.60 -5.71
CA ILE A 154 -6.10 -71.79 -6.52
C ILE A 154 -5.71 -73.02 -5.69
N ALA A 155 -6.61 -74.01 -5.66
CA ALA A 155 -6.36 -75.35 -5.17
C ALA A 155 -5.58 -76.16 -6.22
N ALA A 156 -4.55 -76.89 -5.78
CA ALA A 156 -3.98 -78.03 -6.50
C ALA A 156 -3.33 -78.98 -5.49
N GLY A 157 -3.77 -80.23 -5.48
CA GLY A 157 -3.26 -81.32 -4.65
C GLY A 157 -4.33 -82.34 -4.32
#